data_AF-A0A7R9QZ82-F1
#
_entry.id   AF-A0A7R9QZ82-F1
#
_cell.length_a   1.000
_cell.length_b   1.000
_cell.length_c   1.000
_cell.angle_alpha   90.00
_cell.angle_beta   90.00
_cell.angle_gamma   90.00
#
_symmetry.space_group_name_H-M   'P 1'
#
loop_
_entity.id
_entity.type
_entity.pdbx_description
1 polymer ?
#
loop_
_entity_poly.entity_id
_entity_poly.type
_entity_poly.pdbx_seq_one_letter_code
_entity_poly.pdbx_strand_id
1 'polypeptide(L)'
;MTDPDLKNEISLCNQLLQLDERNFHCWDYRTFVSKLAKASEEEGLEFTLHKIQQNFSNFSSWYHRSCLFRSAVASDDGYDFSQQWKKEYDLVENAIFTDPTDQSAWFYHKWLVSTNYGHNILNAKQLGYENVVKINRVVFNTTHALLVVSLSRPLKHKPLISVVINNQMVTNSDWNSPNDVDSNVWFIHLDTIPITQFNGLTISPIPTFAVNSESVELLDIKVDDMNNTTEKVFVWERKSHNLDQQLTLEESYLKTLRELQKLEPNNKWVNLTLAWTEPNRVHVNSIFDQLIKLDPLRTNYYKDL
;
A
#
# COMPACT_ATOMS: atom_id res chain seq x y z
N MET A 1 7.15 -22.26 37.45
CA MET A 1 8.22 -21.67 36.63
C MET A 1 8.59 -20.34 37.26
N THR A 2 9.88 -20.05 37.40
CA THR A 2 10.38 -18.72 37.79
C THR A 2 10.05 -17.72 36.70
N ASP A 3 9.85 -16.47 37.08
CA ASP A 3 9.63 -15.36 36.15
C ASP A 3 10.87 -15.20 35.23
N PRO A 4 10.73 -15.19 33.90
CA PRO A 4 11.88 -15.09 32.99
C PRO A 4 12.55 -13.71 33.08
N ASP A 5 13.90 -13.68 33.06
CA ASP A 5 14.66 -12.42 33.04
C ASP A 5 14.71 -11.83 31.62
N LEU A 6 13.61 -11.18 31.24
CA LEU A 6 13.45 -10.60 29.89
C LEU A 6 14.46 -9.50 29.58
N LYS A 7 14.99 -8.80 30.59
CA LYS A 7 16.02 -7.76 30.38
C LYS A 7 17.34 -8.40 29.96
N ASN A 8 17.71 -9.50 30.61
CA ASN A 8 18.89 -10.26 30.23
C ASN A 8 18.76 -10.86 28.81
N GLU A 9 17.58 -11.36 28.44
CA GLU A 9 17.31 -11.86 27.08
C GLU A 9 17.45 -10.78 26.01
N ILE A 10 16.95 -9.56 26.25
CA ILE A 10 17.15 -8.42 25.34
C ILE A 10 18.63 -8.04 25.25
N SER A 11 19.34 -8.02 26.39
CA SER A 11 20.79 -7.75 26.43
C SER A 11 21.59 -8.78 25.62
N LEU A 12 21.25 -10.06 25.76
CA LEU A 12 21.84 -11.15 24.97
C LEU A 12 21.60 -10.94 23.47
N CYS A 13 20.38 -10.58 23.07
CA CYS A 13 20.08 -10.25 21.67
C CYS A 13 20.95 -9.11 21.16
N ASN A 14 21.15 -8.06 21.96
CA ASN A 14 21.99 -6.92 21.58
C ASN A 14 23.45 -7.36 21.35
N GLN A 15 23.99 -8.27 22.19
CA GLN A 15 25.32 -8.84 22.01
C GLN A 15 25.42 -9.71 20.75
N LEU A 16 24.43 -10.57 20.50
CA LEU A 16 24.39 -11.41 19.30
C LEU A 16 24.31 -10.58 18.02
N LEU A 17 23.56 -9.48 18.03
CA LEU A 17 23.46 -8.52 16.91
C LEU A 17 24.69 -7.61 16.76
N GLN A 18 25.65 -7.63 17.69
CA GLN A 18 26.98 -7.06 17.47
C GLN A 18 27.89 -8.04 16.72
N LEU A 19 27.71 -9.35 16.93
CA LEU A 19 28.49 -10.39 16.25
C LEU A 19 27.99 -10.65 14.83
N ASP A 20 26.67 -10.72 14.66
CA ASP A 20 26.01 -10.82 13.36
C ASP A 20 24.75 -9.95 13.36
N GLU A 21 24.90 -8.76 12.83
CA GLU A 21 23.84 -7.77 12.80
C GLU A 21 22.73 -8.08 11.76
N ARG A 22 22.94 -9.09 10.91
CA ARG A 22 22.03 -9.54 9.86
C ARG A 22 21.28 -10.82 10.27
N ASN A 23 21.57 -11.38 11.44
CA ASN A 23 20.91 -12.57 11.97
C ASN A 23 19.41 -12.33 12.21
N PHE A 24 18.58 -12.73 11.25
CA PHE A 24 17.14 -12.53 11.32
C PHE A 24 16.49 -13.31 12.48
N HIS A 25 17.01 -14.49 12.85
CA HIS A 25 16.51 -15.22 14.02
C HIS A 25 16.67 -14.42 15.30
N CYS A 26 17.81 -13.74 15.46
CA CYS A 26 18.06 -12.90 16.63
C CYS A 26 17.18 -11.64 16.62
N TRP A 27 16.94 -11.03 15.46
CA TRP A 27 16.02 -9.90 15.33
C TRP A 27 14.56 -10.29 15.65
N ASP A 28 14.11 -11.45 15.17
CA ASP A 28 12.78 -11.99 15.46
C ASP A 28 12.63 -12.31 16.95
N TYR A 29 13.61 -13.00 17.53
CA TYR A 29 13.61 -13.33 18.95
C TYR A 29 13.63 -12.06 19.83
N ARG A 30 14.46 -11.08 19.49
CA ARG A 30 14.47 -9.78 20.18
C ARG A 30 13.11 -9.11 20.13
N THR A 31 12.47 -9.08 18.96
CA THR A 31 11.12 -8.49 18.80
C THR A 31 10.09 -9.21 19.66
N PHE A 32 10.15 -10.54 19.71
CA PHE A 32 9.29 -11.36 20.58
C PHE A 32 9.49 -11.04 22.06
N VAL A 33 10.74 -11.04 22.54
CA VAL A 33 11.07 -10.76 23.94
C VAL A 33 10.70 -9.32 24.32
N SER A 34 10.95 -8.34 23.44
CA SER A 34 10.54 -6.93 23.66
C SER A 34 9.03 -6.80 23.87
N LYS A 35 8.22 -7.51 23.08
CA LYS A 35 6.76 -7.53 23.25
C LYS A 35 6.35 -8.16 24.59
N LEU A 36 6.98 -9.26 24.99
CA LEU A 36 6.73 -9.88 26.30
C LEU A 36 7.11 -8.96 27.46
N ALA A 37 8.22 -8.23 27.31
CA ALA A 37 8.71 -7.27 28.29
C ALA A 37 7.87 -5.99 28.35
N LYS A 38 6.90 -5.81 27.42
CA LYS A 38 6.16 -4.56 27.22
C LYS A 38 7.10 -3.37 27.05
N ALA A 39 8.21 -3.59 26.34
CA ALA A 39 9.12 -2.52 25.95
C ALA A 39 8.38 -1.55 25.03
N SER A 40 8.68 -0.26 25.16
CA SER A 40 7.99 0.76 24.36
C SER A 40 8.50 0.76 22.91
N GLU A 41 7.66 1.22 21.99
CA GLU A 41 8.03 1.41 20.59
C GLU A 41 9.20 2.38 20.46
N GLU A 42 9.30 3.40 21.32
CA GLU A 42 10.43 4.33 21.36
C GLU A 42 11.76 3.63 21.69
N GLU A 43 11.78 2.70 22.64
CA GLU A 43 12.99 1.91 22.95
C GLU A 43 13.43 1.07 21.73
N GLY A 44 12.47 0.52 20.99
CA GLY A 44 12.73 -0.18 19.74
C GLY A 44 13.26 0.76 18.65
N LEU A 45 12.68 1.95 18.52
CA LEU A 45 13.10 2.96 17.55
C LEU A 45 14.50 3.49 17.86
N GLU A 46 14.83 3.71 19.14
CA GLU A 46 16.18 4.11 19.55
C GLU A 46 17.20 3.01 19.21
N PHE A 47 16.88 1.75 19.52
CA PHE A 47 17.77 0.62 19.20
C PHE A 47 18.03 0.50 17.70
N THR A 48 16.99 0.57 16.87
CA THR A 48 17.16 0.48 15.40
C THR A 48 17.92 1.67 14.83
N LEU A 49 17.71 2.88 15.36
CA LEU A 49 18.49 4.06 14.99
C LEU A 49 19.97 3.86 15.32
N HIS A 50 20.27 3.37 16.52
CA HIS A 50 21.65 3.09 16.93
C HIS A 50 22.32 2.07 16.00
N LYS A 51 21.61 0.99 15.64
CA LYS A 51 22.13 -0.02 14.69
C LYS A 51 22.36 0.54 13.29
N ILE A 52 21.49 1.43 12.80
CA ILE A 52 21.68 2.14 11.52
C ILE A 52 22.90 3.06 11.57
N GLN A 53 23.09 3.80 12.67
CA GLN A 53 24.24 4.68 12.85
C GLN A 53 25.57 3.91 12.95
N GLN A 54 25.54 2.70 13.51
CA GLN A 54 26.69 1.80 13.52
C GLN A 54 27.00 1.23 12.14
N ASN A 55 25.96 0.79 11.41
CA ASN A 55 26.09 0.33 10.04
C ASN A 55 24.81 0.58 9.25
N PHE A 56 24.84 1.58 8.37
CA PHE A 56 23.70 1.93 7.52
C PHE A 56 23.43 0.85 6.45
N SER A 57 24.36 -0.07 6.20
CA SER A 57 24.17 -1.23 5.32
C SER A 57 23.35 -2.35 5.97
N ASN A 58 22.95 -2.20 7.23
CA ASN A 58 22.15 -3.18 7.93
C ASN A 58 20.66 -3.12 7.54
N PHE A 59 20.28 -3.90 6.52
CA PHE A 59 18.89 -4.04 6.09
C PHE A 59 17.91 -4.39 7.23
N SER A 60 18.29 -5.26 8.15
CA SER A 60 17.41 -5.68 9.24
C SER A 60 17.04 -4.51 10.13
N SER A 61 17.98 -3.59 10.39
CA SER A 61 17.71 -2.40 11.21
C SER A 61 16.69 -1.48 10.56
N TRP A 62 16.83 -1.20 9.26
CA TRP A 62 15.85 -0.43 8.49
C TRP A 62 14.47 -1.11 8.44
N TYR A 63 14.45 -2.43 8.20
CA TYR A 63 13.22 -3.21 8.15
C TYR A 63 12.48 -3.15 9.51
N HIS A 64 13.15 -3.46 10.61
CA HIS A 64 12.54 -3.41 11.94
C HIS A 64 12.10 -2.00 12.32
N ARG A 65 12.85 -0.96 11.93
CA ARG A 65 12.45 0.44 12.11
C ARG A 65 11.12 0.75 11.40
N SER A 66 10.95 0.30 10.15
CA SER A 66 9.70 0.46 9.39
C SER A 66 8.51 -0.26 10.04
N CYS A 67 8.74 -1.42 10.65
CA CYS A 67 7.72 -2.18 11.38
C CYS A 67 7.32 -1.50 12.69
N LEU A 68 8.30 -0.95 13.41
CA LEU A 68 8.06 -0.22 14.66
C LEU A 68 7.24 1.04 14.43
N PHE A 69 7.54 1.84 13.40
CA PHE A 69 6.70 2.99 13.07
C PHE A 69 5.26 2.60 12.71
N ARG A 70 5.07 1.51 11.96
CA ARG A 70 3.73 0.98 11.68
C ARG A 70 3.00 0.54 12.95
N SER A 71 3.71 -0.13 13.87
CA SER A 71 3.16 -0.55 15.17
C SER A 71 2.78 0.65 16.04
N ALA A 72 3.65 1.65 16.13
CA ALA A 72 3.44 2.86 16.92
C ALA A 72 2.23 3.65 16.41
N VAL A 73 2.09 3.82 15.09
CA VAL A 73 0.91 4.47 14.50
C VAL A 73 -0.37 3.66 14.74
N ALA A 74 -0.27 2.32 14.78
CA ALA A 74 -1.40 1.45 15.07
C ALA A 74 -1.80 1.42 16.55
N SER A 75 -0.94 1.86 17.47
CA SER A 75 -1.23 1.86 18.91
C SER A 75 -2.31 2.89 19.27
N ASP A 76 -2.99 2.69 20.40
CA ASP A 76 -4.07 3.59 20.87
C ASP A 76 -3.58 4.97 21.31
N ASP A 77 -2.26 5.11 21.48
CA ASP A 77 -1.63 6.35 21.91
C ASP A 77 -1.50 7.40 20.80
N GLY A 78 -1.86 7.05 19.55
CA GLY A 78 -2.02 8.03 18.47
C GLY A 78 -0.71 8.62 17.96
N TYR A 79 0.31 7.78 17.75
CA TYR A 79 1.61 8.22 17.24
C TYR A 79 1.48 8.90 15.87
N ASP A 80 1.90 10.16 15.79
CA ASP A 80 1.89 10.94 14.55
C ASP A 80 3.23 10.82 13.81
N PHE A 81 3.32 9.87 12.89
CA PHE A 81 4.53 9.65 12.10
C PHE A 81 4.87 10.82 11.16
N SER A 82 3.91 11.69 10.81
CA SER A 82 4.18 12.85 9.94
C SER A 82 5.24 13.78 10.55
N GLN A 83 5.32 13.83 11.89
CA GLN A 83 6.31 14.61 12.62
C GLN A 83 7.73 14.03 12.57
N GLN A 84 7.87 12.74 12.31
CA GLN A 84 9.18 12.09 12.15
C GLN A 84 9.61 11.94 10.70
N TRP A 85 8.68 12.00 9.74
CA TRP A 85 8.95 11.69 8.34
C TRP A 85 10.18 12.42 7.79
N LYS A 86 10.31 13.73 8.06
CA LYS A 86 11.46 14.51 7.61
C LYS A 86 12.78 14.03 8.20
N LYS A 87 12.81 13.72 9.49
CA LYS A 87 14.03 13.20 10.14
C LYS A 87 14.42 11.84 9.58
N GLU A 88 13.44 10.99 9.28
CA GLU A 88 13.66 9.70 8.64
C GLU A 88 14.15 9.85 7.20
N TYR A 89 13.65 10.87 6.49
CA TYR A 89 14.09 11.19 5.14
C TYR A 89 15.54 11.66 5.17
N ASP A 90 15.89 12.62 6.04
CA ASP A 90 17.26 13.10 6.21
C ASP A 90 18.21 11.95 6.61
N LEU A 91 17.75 11.03 7.48
CA LEU A 91 18.52 9.86 7.89
C LEU A 91 18.84 8.93 6.71
N VAL A 92 17.84 8.58 5.90
CA VAL A 92 18.06 7.67 4.76
C VAL A 92 18.75 8.34 3.59
N GLU A 93 18.52 9.64 3.39
CA GLU A 93 19.22 10.45 2.40
C GLU A 93 20.72 10.47 2.70
N ASN A 94 21.12 10.74 3.95
CA ASN A 94 22.53 10.69 4.35
C ASN A 94 23.17 9.32 4.05
N ALA A 95 22.47 8.21 4.30
CA ALA A 95 22.96 6.87 3.98
C ALA A 95 23.14 6.67 2.46
N ILE A 96 22.14 7.06 1.66
CA ILE A 96 22.17 6.99 0.19
C ILE A 96 23.29 7.84 -0.41
N PHE A 97 23.54 9.04 0.13
CA PHE A 97 24.61 9.91 -0.37
C PHE A 97 26.00 9.50 0.13
N THR A 98 26.07 8.75 1.23
CA THR A 98 27.34 8.20 1.74
C THR A 98 27.77 6.98 0.92
N ASP A 99 26.83 6.07 0.62
CA ASP A 99 27.05 4.94 -0.28
C ASP A 99 25.81 4.72 -1.17
N PRO A 100 25.81 5.27 -2.40
CA PRO A 100 24.66 5.15 -3.29
C PRO A 100 24.49 3.72 -3.81
N THR A 101 25.44 2.81 -3.61
CA THR A 101 25.32 1.41 -4.03
C THR A 101 24.63 0.53 -2.99
N ASP A 102 24.53 1.00 -1.73
CA ASP A 102 23.88 0.27 -0.64
C ASP A 102 22.36 0.17 -0.85
N GLN A 103 21.89 -1.02 -1.18
CA GLN A 103 20.48 -1.26 -1.46
C GLN A 103 19.57 -1.10 -0.23
N SER A 104 20.09 -1.26 0.99
CA SER A 104 19.27 -1.29 2.20
C SER A 104 18.62 0.06 2.45
N ALA A 105 19.40 1.14 2.30
CA ALA A 105 18.89 2.50 2.41
C ALA A 105 17.85 2.79 1.31
N TRP A 106 18.07 2.35 0.07
CA TRP A 106 17.10 2.54 -1.02
C TRP A 106 15.76 1.84 -0.79
N PHE A 107 15.76 0.63 -0.22
CA PHE A 107 14.51 -0.04 0.13
C PHE A 107 13.75 0.70 1.25
N TYR A 108 14.47 1.21 2.25
CA TYR A 108 13.85 2.03 3.29
C TYR A 108 13.32 3.36 2.73
N HIS A 109 14.08 4.02 1.85
CA HIS A 109 13.66 5.23 1.16
C HIS A 109 12.38 4.98 0.36
N LYS A 110 12.32 3.90 -0.43
CA LYS A 110 11.11 3.51 -1.17
C LYS A 110 9.90 3.37 -0.24
N TRP A 111 10.07 2.65 0.87
CA TRP A 111 9.02 2.51 1.88
C TRP A 111 8.60 3.88 2.43
N LEU A 112 9.56 4.73 2.84
CA LEU A 112 9.31 6.04 3.44
C LEU A 112 8.53 6.96 2.50
N VAL A 113 8.90 7.00 1.21
CA VAL A 113 8.18 7.81 0.23
C VAL A 113 6.76 7.27 -0.01
N SER A 114 6.57 5.95 -0.02
CA SER A 114 5.23 5.33 -0.14
C SER A 114 4.29 5.66 1.02
N THR A 115 4.83 6.12 2.15
CA THR A 115 4.02 6.59 3.28
C THR A 115 3.33 7.92 2.99
N ASN A 116 3.71 8.64 1.92
CA ASN A 116 3.21 9.96 1.56
C ASN A 116 3.25 10.92 2.77
N TYR A 117 4.44 11.30 3.21
CA TYR A 117 4.65 12.18 4.38
C TYR A 117 3.97 11.65 5.67
N GLY A 118 3.83 10.32 5.77
CA GLY A 118 3.17 9.62 6.87
C GLY A 118 1.65 9.46 6.75
N HIS A 119 0.99 10.13 5.80
CA HIS A 119 -0.46 10.06 5.63
C HIS A 119 -0.98 8.64 5.35
N ASN A 120 -0.21 7.82 4.61
CA ASN A 120 -0.63 6.47 4.26
C ASN A 120 -0.44 5.45 5.39
N ILE A 121 0.47 5.69 6.35
CA ILE A 121 0.62 4.81 7.52
C ILE A 121 -0.53 5.04 8.51
N LEU A 122 -0.98 6.29 8.69
CA LEU A 122 -2.14 6.64 9.53
C LEU A 122 -3.42 5.91 9.06
N ASN A 123 -3.56 5.80 7.74
CA ASN A 123 -4.68 5.08 7.11
C ASN A 123 -4.67 3.57 7.38
N ALA A 124 -3.55 2.96 7.77
CA ALA A 124 -3.50 1.52 8.06
C ALA A 124 -4.28 1.17 9.35
N LYS A 125 -4.34 2.08 10.34
CA LYS A 125 -5.17 1.94 11.55
C LYS A 125 -6.64 2.29 11.28
N GLN A 126 -6.89 3.38 10.55
CA GLN A 126 -8.23 3.91 10.36
C GLN A 126 -9.09 3.07 9.41
N LEU A 127 -8.47 2.28 8.52
CA LEU A 127 -9.17 1.61 7.42
C LEU A 127 -8.93 0.11 7.28
N GLY A 128 -8.09 -0.57 8.09
CA GLY A 128 -7.89 -2.02 7.93
C GLY A 128 -7.58 -2.43 6.47
N TYR A 129 -6.80 -1.61 5.76
CA TYR A 129 -6.74 -1.61 4.29
C TYR A 129 -6.21 -2.90 3.66
N GLU A 130 -5.55 -3.77 4.42
CA GLU A 130 -5.19 -5.11 3.94
C GLU A 130 -6.44 -5.96 3.63
N ASN A 131 -7.58 -5.61 4.24
CA ASN A 131 -8.85 -6.32 4.12
C ASN A 131 -9.98 -5.51 3.47
N VAL A 132 -9.79 -4.24 3.12
CA VAL A 132 -10.83 -3.44 2.45
C VAL A 132 -10.79 -3.66 0.94
N VAL A 133 -11.94 -4.02 0.38
CA VAL A 133 -12.15 -4.20 -1.05
C VAL A 133 -12.95 -3.00 -1.55
N LYS A 134 -12.37 -2.22 -2.44
CA LYS A 134 -13.01 -1.02 -2.99
C LYS A 134 -13.67 -1.37 -4.32
N ILE A 135 -14.82 -0.79 -4.60
CA ILE A 135 -15.36 -0.80 -5.96
C ILE A 135 -14.60 0.26 -6.76
N ASN A 136 -13.94 -0.17 -7.82
CA ASN A 136 -13.22 0.68 -8.76
C ASN A 136 -14.17 1.20 -9.85
N ARG A 137 -15.06 0.34 -10.34
CA ARG A 137 -15.97 0.66 -11.44
C ARG A 137 -17.30 -0.05 -11.26
N VAL A 138 -18.38 0.63 -11.62
CA VAL A 138 -19.72 0.07 -11.71
C VAL A 138 -20.22 0.34 -13.13
N VAL A 139 -20.67 -0.70 -13.82
CA VAL A 139 -21.27 -0.59 -15.15
C VAL A 139 -22.66 -1.16 -15.09
N PHE A 140 -23.65 -0.35 -15.44
CA PHE A 140 -25.03 -0.79 -15.52
C PHE A 140 -25.56 -0.67 -16.94
N ASN A 141 -25.84 -1.81 -17.58
CA ASN A 141 -26.36 -1.89 -18.93
C ASN A 141 -27.86 -2.26 -18.88
N THR A 142 -28.72 -1.29 -19.15
CA THR A 142 -30.18 -1.53 -19.10
C THR A 142 -30.70 -2.33 -20.29
N THR A 143 -29.99 -2.33 -21.44
CA THR A 143 -30.36 -3.10 -22.63
C THR A 143 -30.27 -4.61 -22.37
N HIS A 144 -29.22 -5.03 -21.65
CA HIS A 144 -28.98 -6.44 -21.32
C HIS A 144 -29.39 -6.80 -19.89
N ALA A 145 -29.98 -5.85 -19.16
CA ALA A 145 -30.32 -5.98 -17.75
C ALA A 145 -29.14 -6.53 -16.92
N LEU A 146 -27.95 -5.94 -17.11
CA LEU A 146 -26.71 -6.43 -16.53
C LEU A 146 -26.06 -5.35 -15.68
N LEU A 147 -25.79 -5.66 -14.41
CA LEU A 147 -24.98 -4.83 -13.53
C LEU A 147 -23.63 -5.52 -13.29
N VAL A 148 -22.54 -4.81 -13.50
CA VAL A 148 -21.16 -5.28 -13.32
C VAL A 148 -20.44 -4.38 -12.33
N VAL A 149 -19.70 -4.96 -11.40
CA VAL A 149 -18.79 -4.26 -10.50
C VAL A 149 -17.37 -4.77 -10.70
N SER A 150 -16.41 -3.86 -10.74
CA SER A 150 -14.99 -4.15 -10.69
C SER A 150 -14.44 -3.70 -9.35
N LEU A 151 -13.65 -4.56 -8.72
CA LEU A 151 -13.12 -4.43 -7.37
C LEU A 151 -11.61 -4.17 -7.40
N SER A 152 -11.09 -3.57 -6.34
CA SER A 152 -9.66 -3.28 -6.17
C SER A 152 -8.79 -4.50 -5.93
N ARG A 153 -9.39 -5.63 -5.53
CA ARG A 153 -8.74 -6.94 -5.38
C ARG A 153 -9.76 -8.05 -5.64
N PRO A 154 -9.31 -9.25 -6.05
CA PRO A 154 -10.22 -10.37 -6.25
C PRO A 154 -10.86 -10.82 -4.93
N LEU A 155 -12.10 -11.31 -5.01
CA LEU A 155 -12.81 -11.98 -3.93
C LEU A 155 -12.93 -13.46 -4.23
N LYS A 156 -12.71 -14.30 -3.21
CA LYS A 156 -12.94 -15.76 -3.27
C LYS A 156 -14.40 -16.14 -3.24
N HIS A 157 -15.22 -15.28 -2.66
CA HIS A 157 -16.65 -15.49 -2.44
C HIS A 157 -17.46 -14.36 -3.05
N LYS A 158 -18.74 -14.63 -3.29
CA LYS A 158 -19.69 -13.63 -3.78
C LYS A 158 -19.64 -12.38 -2.90
N PRO A 159 -19.64 -11.18 -3.48
CA PRO A 159 -19.61 -9.95 -2.72
C PRO A 159 -20.91 -9.78 -1.91
N LEU A 160 -20.78 -9.39 -0.64
CA LEU A 160 -21.92 -9.10 0.25
C LEU A 160 -22.41 -7.67 0.05
N ILE A 161 -22.98 -7.42 -1.13
CA ILE A 161 -23.35 -6.09 -1.62
C ILE A 161 -24.85 -6.03 -1.88
N SER A 162 -25.49 -5.00 -1.32
CA SER A 162 -26.86 -4.63 -1.65
C SER A 162 -26.89 -3.65 -2.81
N VAL A 163 -27.88 -3.83 -3.69
CA VAL A 163 -28.09 -3.00 -4.87
C VAL A 163 -29.50 -2.44 -4.84
N VAL A 164 -29.62 -1.12 -4.96
CA VAL A 164 -30.89 -0.39 -5.06
C VAL A 164 -30.90 0.38 -6.37
N ILE A 165 -31.86 0.09 -7.24
CA ILE A 165 -32.06 0.77 -8.52
C ILE A 165 -33.42 1.46 -8.47
N ASN A 166 -33.47 2.76 -8.80
CA ASN A 166 -34.71 3.56 -8.77
C ASN A 166 -35.48 3.45 -7.44
N ASN A 167 -34.75 3.44 -6.32
CA ASN A 167 -35.29 3.25 -4.96
C ASN A 167 -35.96 1.88 -4.71
N GLN A 168 -35.73 0.90 -5.58
CA GLN A 168 -36.18 -0.49 -5.40
C GLN A 168 -34.98 -1.41 -5.17
N MET A 169 -35.07 -2.22 -4.13
CA MET A 169 -34.03 -3.20 -3.80
C MET A 169 -34.04 -4.35 -4.81
N VAL A 170 -32.86 -4.70 -5.32
CA VAL A 170 -32.70 -5.88 -6.18
C VAL A 170 -32.67 -7.13 -5.31
N THR A 171 -33.72 -7.94 -5.38
CA THR A 171 -33.90 -9.13 -4.53
C THR A 171 -33.38 -10.42 -5.15
N ASN A 172 -33.22 -10.49 -6.48
CA ASN A 172 -32.73 -11.69 -7.18
C ASN A 172 -31.24 -11.57 -7.58
N SER A 173 -30.40 -11.16 -6.62
CA SER A 173 -29.01 -10.75 -6.86
C SER A 173 -28.02 -11.88 -6.56
N ASP A 174 -28.11 -12.99 -7.30
CA ASP A 174 -27.06 -13.99 -7.27
C ASP A 174 -25.85 -13.50 -8.05
N TRP A 175 -24.85 -12.98 -7.35
CA TRP A 175 -23.61 -12.50 -7.96
C TRP A 175 -22.85 -13.64 -8.65
N ASN A 176 -22.50 -13.41 -9.91
CA ASN A 176 -21.71 -14.31 -10.75
C ASN A 176 -20.35 -13.68 -11.05
N SER A 177 -19.39 -14.51 -11.45
CA SER A 177 -18.09 -14.04 -11.90
C SER A 177 -17.69 -14.74 -13.20
N PRO A 178 -16.86 -14.11 -14.06
CA PRO A 178 -16.40 -14.77 -15.29
C PRO A 178 -15.48 -15.98 -15.06
N ASN A 179 -14.82 -16.06 -13.89
CA ASN A 179 -13.73 -17.00 -13.61
C ASN A 179 -14.09 -18.08 -12.56
N ASP A 180 -15.35 -18.14 -12.09
CA ASP A 180 -15.91 -19.03 -11.05
C ASP A 180 -15.26 -18.98 -9.64
N VAL A 181 -13.97 -18.66 -9.52
CA VAL A 181 -13.18 -18.53 -8.28
C VAL A 181 -12.21 -17.35 -8.40
N ASP A 182 -12.08 -16.57 -7.32
CA ASP A 182 -11.16 -15.42 -7.22
C ASP A 182 -11.31 -14.38 -8.35
N SER A 183 -12.39 -13.58 -8.28
CA SER A 183 -12.67 -12.57 -9.30
C SER A 183 -12.66 -11.16 -8.73
N ASN A 184 -12.05 -10.24 -9.47
CA ASN A 184 -12.18 -8.80 -9.26
C ASN A 184 -13.36 -8.22 -10.06
N VAL A 185 -14.06 -9.03 -10.87
CA VAL A 185 -15.25 -8.62 -11.62
C VAL A 185 -16.43 -9.50 -11.24
N TRP A 186 -17.51 -8.87 -10.78
CA TRP A 186 -18.73 -9.55 -10.40
C TRP A 186 -19.91 -8.94 -11.12
N PHE A 187 -20.92 -9.75 -11.45
CA PHE A 187 -22.09 -9.28 -12.15
C PHE A 187 -23.38 -9.97 -11.71
N ILE A 188 -24.51 -9.28 -11.88
CA ILE A 188 -25.84 -9.84 -11.71
C ILE A 188 -26.67 -9.55 -12.96
N HIS A 189 -27.46 -10.54 -13.38
CA HIS A 189 -28.55 -10.33 -14.32
C HIS A 189 -29.78 -9.89 -13.53
N LEU A 190 -30.42 -8.82 -13.98
CA LEU A 190 -31.62 -8.28 -13.38
C LEU A 190 -32.83 -8.80 -14.15
N ASP A 191 -33.76 -9.45 -13.46
CA ASP A 191 -35.03 -9.83 -14.08
C ASP A 191 -35.85 -8.57 -14.34
N THR A 192 -36.05 -8.25 -15.62
CA THR A 192 -37.08 -7.34 -16.15
C THR A 192 -37.38 -6.13 -15.28
N ILE A 193 -36.40 -5.31 -14.91
CA ILE A 193 -36.73 -3.92 -14.58
C ILE A 193 -36.91 -3.24 -15.94
N PRO A 194 -38.13 -2.88 -16.38
CA PRO A 194 -38.27 -2.06 -17.57
C PRO A 194 -37.83 -0.67 -17.16
N ILE A 195 -36.54 -0.37 -17.32
CA ILE A 195 -36.00 0.95 -17.03
C ILE A 195 -36.35 1.84 -18.21
N THR A 196 -37.59 2.34 -18.16
CA THR A 196 -38.08 3.42 -19.01
C THR A 196 -37.45 4.74 -18.58
N GLN A 197 -37.14 4.91 -17.29
CA GLN A 197 -36.38 6.04 -16.72
C GLN A 197 -35.43 5.53 -15.62
N PHE A 198 -34.16 5.94 -15.67
CA PHE A 198 -33.16 5.69 -14.64
C PHE A 198 -33.08 6.91 -13.73
N ASN A 199 -33.39 6.73 -12.45
CA ASN A 199 -33.44 7.79 -11.44
C ASN A 199 -32.30 7.69 -10.41
N GLY A 200 -31.51 6.61 -10.46
CA GLY A 200 -30.35 6.42 -9.61
C GLY A 200 -30.05 4.95 -9.32
N LEU A 201 -28.77 4.68 -9.09
CA LEU A 201 -28.23 3.41 -8.61
C LEU A 201 -27.47 3.69 -7.31
N THR A 202 -27.81 2.96 -6.26
CA THR A 202 -27.08 2.94 -5.00
C THR A 202 -26.55 1.53 -4.76
N ILE A 203 -25.26 1.44 -4.44
CA ILE A 203 -24.59 0.21 -4.05
C ILE A 203 -24.04 0.42 -2.64
N SER A 204 -24.44 -0.45 -1.71
CA SER A 204 -24.06 -0.34 -0.30
C SER A 204 -23.70 -1.72 0.27
N PRO A 205 -22.79 -1.81 1.25
CA PRO A 205 -22.45 -3.08 1.88
C PRO A 205 -23.66 -3.63 2.64
N ILE A 206 -23.85 -4.95 2.62
CA ILE A 206 -24.82 -5.57 3.53
C ILE A 206 -24.15 -5.61 4.91
N PRO A 207 -24.76 -5.01 5.96
CA PRO A 207 -24.24 -5.12 7.31
C PRO A 207 -24.51 -6.53 7.87
N THR A 208 -23.72 -7.50 7.43
CA THR A 208 -23.64 -8.82 8.05
C THR A 208 -22.54 -8.81 9.10
N PHE A 209 -22.92 -9.21 10.31
CA PHE A 209 -22.09 -9.40 11.51
C PHE A 209 -20.60 -9.60 11.25
N ALA A 210 -19.78 -8.74 11.86
CA ALA A 210 -18.35 -8.93 12.05
C ALA A 210 -18.10 -10.23 12.82
N VAL A 211 -17.86 -11.33 12.10
CA VAL A 211 -17.20 -12.52 12.66
C VAL A 211 -16.21 -13.01 11.60
N ASN A 212 -14.98 -12.53 11.77
CA ASN A 212 -13.75 -12.98 11.11
C ASN A 212 -13.65 -12.77 9.59
N SER A 213 -12.60 -12.03 9.23
CA SER A 213 -12.06 -11.75 7.89
C SER A 213 -12.92 -10.86 6.97
N GLU A 214 -12.36 -9.69 6.65
CA GLU A 214 -12.79 -8.77 5.58
C GLU A 214 -14.00 -7.86 5.89
N SER A 215 -13.75 -6.80 6.65
CA SER A 215 -14.66 -5.64 6.70
C SER A 215 -14.57 -4.87 5.38
N VAL A 216 -15.62 -4.99 4.57
CA VAL A 216 -15.75 -4.29 3.28
C VAL A 216 -16.42 -2.94 3.52
N GLU A 217 -15.62 -1.88 3.63
CA GLU A 217 -16.14 -0.52 3.65
C GLU A 217 -16.41 -0.07 2.21
N LEU A 218 -17.69 -0.11 1.82
CA LEU A 218 -18.15 0.42 0.54
C LEU A 218 -18.60 1.86 0.77
N LEU A 219 -17.91 2.78 0.12
CA LEU A 219 -18.40 4.13 -0.08
C LEU A 219 -19.71 4.03 -0.88
N ASP A 220 -20.76 4.71 -0.43
CA ASP A 220 -22.01 4.81 -1.18
C ASP A 220 -21.70 5.35 -2.59
N ILE A 221 -21.88 4.49 -3.59
CA ILE A 221 -21.73 4.90 -4.98
C ILE A 221 -23.11 5.30 -5.48
N LYS A 222 -23.26 6.60 -5.75
CA LYS A 222 -24.36 7.13 -6.56
C LYS A 222 -23.87 7.29 -7.98
N VAL A 223 -24.48 6.55 -8.88
CA VAL A 223 -24.32 6.76 -10.32
C VAL A 223 -25.50 7.61 -10.76
N ASP A 224 -25.26 8.90 -10.94
CA ASP A 224 -26.19 9.81 -11.60
C ASP A 224 -25.96 9.74 -13.13
N ASP A 225 -26.97 10.16 -13.91
CA ASP A 225 -26.95 10.12 -15.38
C ASP A 225 -25.79 10.96 -15.94
N MET A 226 -24.68 10.30 -16.28
CA MET A 226 -23.41 10.97 -16.58
C MET A 226 -22.93 10.80 -18.01
N ASN A 227 -23.63 10.05 -18.89
CA ASN A 227 -23.21 9.91 -20.29
C ASN A 227 -24.40 9.83 -21.25
N ASN A 228 -24.49 10.85 -22.11
CA ASN A 228 -25.41 10.97 -23.24
C ASN A 228 -24.98 10.09 -24.43
N THR A 229 -24.66 8.81 -24.18
CA THR A 229 -24.44 7.84 -25.25
C THR A 229 -25.78 7.27 -25.70
N THR A 230 -25.94 7.00 -27.00
CA THR A 230 -27.13 6.34 -27.57
C THR A 230 -27.41 4.96 -26.96
N GLU A 231 -26.43 4.39 -26.26
CA GLU A 231 -26.57 3.19 -25.42
C GLU A 231 -26.91 3.58 -23.98
N LYS A 232 -27.93 2.91 -23.42
CA LYS A 232 -28.38 3.07 -22.03
C LYS A 232 -27.44 2.36 -21.04
N VAL A 233 -26.16 2.75 -21.05
CA VAL A 233 -25.10 2.22 -20.18
C VAL A 233 -24.64 3.32 -19.24
N PHE A 234 -24.76 3.07 -17.93
CA PHE A 234 -24.29 3.98 -16.89
C PHE A 234 -22.97 3.47 -16.33
N VAL A 235 -21.96 4.33 -16.30
CA VAL A 235 -20.63 3.98 -15.78
C VAL A 235 -20.28 4.94 -14.66
N TRP A 236 -20.04 4.39 -13.48
CA TRP A 236 -19.29 5.08 -12.45
C TRP A 236 -17.90 4.50 -12.38
N GLU A 237 -16.94 5.38 -12.34
CA GLU A 237 -15.55 5.03 -12.11
C GLU A 237 -15.08 5.87 -10.95
N ARG A 238 -14.46 5.19 -9.98
CA ARG A 238 -13.71 5.88 -8.96
C ARG A 238 -12.65 6.70 -9.68
N LYS A 239 -12.80 8.04 -9.66
CA LYS A 239 -11.71 8.93 -10.09
C LYS A 239 -10.48 8.45 -9.38
N SER A 240 -9.53 7.92 -10.13
CA SER A 240 -8.38 7.28 -9.54
C SER A 240 -7.67 8.35 -8.70
N HIS A 241 -7.77 8.25 -7.38
CA HIS A 241 -6.54 8.41 -6.62
C HIS A 241 -5.73 7.18 -7.02
N ASN A 242 -4.95 7.39 -8.10
CA ASN A 242 -4.21 6.40 -8.86
C ASN A 242 -3.80 5.23 -7.96
N LEU A 243 -4.28 4.03 -8.29
CA LEU A 243 -3.63 2.80 -7.82
C LEU A 243 -2.20 2.71 -8.40
N ASP A 244 -1.92 3.44 -9.49
CA ASP A 244 -0.58 3.82 -9.93
C ASP A 244 -0.13 5.11 -9.23
N GLN A 245 -0.16 5.15 -7.90
CA GLN A 245 0.32 6.30 -7.15
C GLN A 245 1.83 6.39 -7.37
N GLN A 246 2.19 7.06 -8.47
CA GLN A 246 3.49 7.64 -8.66
C GLN A 246 3.83 8.33 -7.35
N LEU A 247 4.95 7.93 -6.78
CA LEU A 247 5.37 8.37 -5.46
C LEU A 247 5.64 9.87 -5.54
N THR A 248 4.73 10.71 -5.06
CA THR A 248 4.92 12.16 -5.18
C THR A 248 5.89 12.63 -4.11
N LEU A 249 7.03 13.14 -4.56
CA LEU A 249 7.97 13.91 -3.75
C LEU A 249 7.90 15.38 -4.13
N GLU A 250 8.09 16.26 -3.14
CA GLU A 250 8.35 17.67 -3.40
C GLU A 250 9.56 17.86 -4.32
N GLU A 251 9.51 18.90 -5.14
CA GLU A 251 10.53 19.21 -6.15
C GLU A 251 11.94 19.39 -5.54
N SER A 252 12.02 19.82 -4.28
CA SER A 252 13.27 19.93 -3.51
C SER A 252 13.99 18.58 -3.39
N TYR A 253 13.28 17.53 -2.99
CA TYR A 253 13.82 16.17 -2.85
C TYR A 253 14.15 15.55 -4.21
N LEU A 254 13.30 15.78 -5.22
CA LEU A 254 13.57 15.34 -6.59
C LEU A 254 14.85 15.97 -7.14
N LYS A 255 15.10 17.25 -6.85
CA LYS A 255 16.32 17.94 -7.27
C LYS A 255 17.57 17.24 -6.72
N THR A 256 17.57 16.89 -5.44
CA THR A 256 18.69 16.19 -4.79
C THR A 256 18.93 14.82 -5.44
N LEU A 257 17.88 14.04 -5.71
CA LEU A 257 18.00 12.75 -6.43
C LEU A 257 18.52 12.93 -7.87
N ARG A 258 18.10 13.97 -8.58
CA ARG A 258 18.61 14.27 -9.94
C ARG A 258 20.08 14.72 -9.90
N GLU A 259 20.53 15.40 -8.86
CA GLU A 259 21.95 15.71 -8.65
C GLU A 259 22.77 14.43 -8.42
N LEU A 260 22.27 13.49 -7.60
CA LEU A 260 22.88 12.19 -7.44
C LEU A 260 22.93 11.38 -8.75
N GLN A 261 21.85 11.38 -9.54
CA GLN A 261 21.82 10.73 -10.85
C GLN A 261 22.88 11.31 -11.81
N LYS A 262 23.14 12.63 -11.76
CA LYS A 262 24.20 13.24 -12.58
C LYS A 262 25.60 12.78 -12.17
N LEU A 263 25.82 12.57 -10.87
CA LEU A 263 27.08 12.05 -10.35
C LEU A 263 27.25 10.56 -10.62
N GLU A 264 26.17 9.79 -10.48
CA GLU A 264 26.12 8.34 -10.56
C GLU A 264 25.10 7.85 -11.62
N PRO A 265 25.31 8.17 -12.92
CA PRO A 265 24.31 7.91 -13.96
C PRO A 265 24.01 6.43 -14.16
N ASN A 266 24.96 5.55 -13.85
CA ASN A 266 24.81 4.10 -14.00
C ASN A 266 24.28 3.42 -12.73
N ASN A 267 23.94 4.18 -11.69
CA ASN A 267 23.38 3.63 -10.47
C ASN A 267 21.89 3.30 -10.68
N LYS A 268 21.56 2.01 -10.64
CA LYS A 268 20.19 1.54 -10.87
C LYS A 268 19.20 1.97 -9.80
N TRP A 269 19.64 2.27 -8.58
CA TRP A 269 18.75 2.58 -7.47
C TRP A 269 18.24 4.03 -7.52
N VAL A 270 19.11 4.99 -7.86
CA VAL A 270 18.67 6.38 -8.09
C VAL A 270 17.79 6.49 -9.32
N ASN A 271 18.14 5.80 -10.42
CA ASN A 271 17.30 5.70 -11.61
C ASN A 271 15.96 5.01 -11.29
N LEU A 272 16.03 3.91 -10.54
CA LEU A 272 14.97 3.25 -9.78
C LEU A 272 13.94 4.22 -9.20
N THR A 273 14.46 5.01 -8.28
CA THR A 273 13.69 5.92 -7.45
C THR A 273 13.08 7.04 -8.30
N LEU A 274 13.86 7.65 -9.19
CA LEU A 274 13.37 8.69 -10.09
C LEU A 274 12.27 8.19 -11.02
N ALA A 275 12.35 6.96 -11.55
CA ALA A 275 11.29 6.39 -12.37
C ALA A 275 9.95 6.30 -11.60
N TRP A 276 9.98 6.02 -10.30
CA TRP A 276 8.79 5.98 -9.46
C TRP A 276 8.28 7.34 -9.00
N THR A 277 9.14 8.35 -8.93
CA THR A 277 8.79 9.65 -8.31
C THR A 277 8.63 10.79 -9.30
N GLU A 278 9.16 10.67 -10.52
CA GLU A 278 9.21 11.75 -11.52
C GLU A 278 7.86 11.96 -12.22
N PRO A 279 7.15 13.10 -12.01
CA PRO A 279 5.84 13.34 -12.61
C PRO A 279 5.84 13.31 -14.15
N ASN A 280 6.97 13.57 -14.82
CA ASN A 280 7.06 13.58 -16.27
C ASN A 280 7.21 12.18 -16.89
N ARG A 281 6.10 11.63 -17.43
CA ARG A 281 6.05 10.29 -18.05
C ARG A 281 7.02 10.08 -19.22
N VAL A 282 7.31 11.11 -20.03
CA VAL A 282 8.27 10.97 -21.13
C VAL A 282 9.68 10.74 -20.59
N HIS A 283 10.03 11.45 -19.51
CA HIS A 283 11.31 11.26 -18.83
C HIS A 283 11.40 9.87 -18.20
N VAL A 284 10.32 9.41 -17.55
CA VAL A 284 10.23 8.08 -16.92
C VAL A 284 10.52 6.95 -17.91
N ASN A 285 9.95 6.97 -19.12
CA ASN A 285 10.20 5.94 -20.13
C ASN A 285 11.69 5.86 -20.51
N SER A 286 12.34 7.01 -20.69
CA SER A 286 13.78 7.05 -20.97
C SER A 286 14.62 6.49 -19.82
N ILE A 287 14.18 6.65 -18.56
CA ILE A 287 14.87 6.09 -17.39
C ILE A 287 14.71 4.56 -17.37
N PHE A 288 13.52 4.02 -17.70
CA PHE A 288 13.32 2.57 -17.79
C PHE A 288 14.15 1.93 -18.91
N ASP A 289 14.25 2.57 -20.07
CA ASP A 289 15.12 2.12 -21.16
C ASP A 289 16.60 2.04 -20.72
N GLN A 290 17.04 2.98 -19.87
CA GLN A 290 18.36 2.96 -19.28
C GLN A 290 18.51 1.85 -18.23
N LEU A 291 17.52 1.67 -17.36
CA LEU A 291 17.51 0.60 -16.35
C LEU A 291 17.59 -0.80 -16.97
N ILE A 292 16.89 -1.04 -18.08
CA ILE A 292 16.95 -2.31 -18.83
C ILE A 292 18.38 -2.59 -19.31
N LYS A 293 19.13 -1.56 -19.73
CA LYS A 293 20.54 -1.70 -20.13
C LYS A 293 21.46 -1.94 -18.93
N LEU A 294 21.19 -1.29 -17.79
CA LEU A 294 22.01 -1.37 -16.58
C LEU A 294 21.80 -2.66 -15.77
N ASP A 295 20.58 -3.19 -15.72
CA ASP A 295 20.20 -4.38 -14.95
C ASP A 295 19.32 -5.32 -15.81
N PRO A 296 19.92 -5.96 -16.84
CA PRO A 296 19.19 -6.74 -17.84
C PRO A 296 18.44 -7.94 -17.23
N LEU A 297 18.88 -8.44 -16.07
CA LEU A 297 18.20 -9.53 -15.37
C LEU A 297 16.81 -9.12 -14.86
N ARG A 298 16.54 -7.82 -14.73
CA ARG A 298 15.23 -7.26 -14.33
C ARG A 298 14.45 -6.65 -15.48
N THR A 299 14.81 -6.95 -16.74
CA THR A 299 14.14 -6.38 -17.93
C THR A 299 12.62 -6.51 -17.90
N ASN A 300 12.09 -7.70 -17.60
CA ASN A 300 10.65 -7.91 -17.58
C ASN A 300 9.98 -7.11 -16.44
N TYR A 301 10.61 -7.08 -15.27
CA TYR A 301 10.14 -6.26 -14.16
C TYR A 301 10.07 -4.77 -14.51
N TYR A 302 11.06 -4.22 -15.22
CA TYR A 302 11.01 -2.81 -15.66
C TYR A 302 9.98 -2.53 -16.74
N LYS A 303 9.63 -3.53 -17.56
CA LYS A 303 8.59 -3.39 -18.58
C LYS A 303 7.17 -3.50 -18.01
N ASP A 304 7.03 -4.18 -16.87
CA ASP A 304 5.76 -4.34 -16.16
C ASP A 304 5.39 -3.10 -15.32
N LEU A 305 6.38 -2.26 -14.97
CA LEU A 305 6.22 -1.00 -14.23
C LEU A 305 5.83 0.17 -15.12
#